data_AF-A0A2E6CB92-F1
#
_entry.id   AF-A0A2E6CB92-F1
#
_cell.length_a   1.000
_cell.length_b   1.000
_cell.length_c   1.000
_cell.angle_alpha   90.00
_cell.angle_beta   90.00
_cell.angle_gamma   90.00
#
_symmetry.space_group_name_H-M   'P 1'
#
loop_
_entity.id
_entity.type
_entity.pdbx_description
1 polymer ?
#
loop_
_entity_poly.entity_id
_entity_poly.type
_entity_poly.pdbx_seq_one_letter_code
_entity_poly.pdbx_strand_id
1 'polypeptide(L)'
;MAVNAFLWRASLDTLMFMPIDKSDPIGGVISTNWYTGPDISNERTKVFIYIKDRRLRADALEVSVFRQIKADNGWQDAEVNSETSKLIENSILTKARELRLGSKALD
;
A
#
# COMPACT_ATOMS: atom_id res chain seq x y z
N MET A 1 -1.91 -21.14 -1.91
CA MET A 1 -0.90 -20.79 -2.95
C MET A 1 -0.66 -19.28 -2.87
N ALA A 2 0.59 -18.85 -2.78
CA ALA A 2 0.99 -17.46 -2.50
C ALA A 2 0.72 -16.48 -3.66
N VAL A 3 0.75 -15.17 -3.36
CA VAL A 3 0.62 -14.10 -4.36
C VAL A 3 1.87 -13.91 -5.22
N ASN A 4 1.81 -13.01 -6.22
CA ASN A 4 2.99 -12.65 -7.01
C ASN A 4 4.09 -12.02 -6.13
N ALA A 5 5.30 -12.59 -6.15
CA ALA A 5 6.40 -12.13 -5.31
C ALA A 5 6.85 -10.68 -5.60
N PHE A 6 6.77 -10.23 -6.85
CA PHE A 6 7.14 -8.85 -7.22
C PHE A 6 6.10 -7.84 -6.75
N LEU A 7 4.81 -8.15 -6.87
CA LEU A 7 3.74 -7.32 -6.31
C LEU A 7 3.85 -7.24 -4.78
N TRP A 8 4.12 -8.36 -4.13
CA TRP A 8 4.30 -8.44 -2.69
C TRP A 8 5.46 -7.55 -2.22
N ARG A 9 6.66 -7.75 -2.81
CA ARG A 9 7.85 -6.98 -2.47
C ARG A 9 7.67 -5.49 -2.76
N ALA A 10 7.15 -5.14 -3.94
CA ALA A 10 6.90 -3.75 -4.29
C ALA A 10 5.90 -3.08 -3.34
N SER A 11 4.88 -3.80 -2.87
CA SER A 11 3.90 -3.28 -1.90
C SER A 11 4.55 -2.95 -0.56
N LEU A 12 5.37 -3.86 -0.03
CA LEU A 12 6.12 -3.62 1.20
C LEU A 12 7.10 -2.46 1.05
N ASP A 13 7.83 -2.41 -0.07
CA ASP A 13 8.80 -1.35 -0.32
C ASP A 13 8.13 0.03 -0.45
N THR A 14 6.96 0.09 -1.08
CA THR A 14 6.20 1.35 -1.20
C THR A 14 5.66 1.82 0.14
N LEU A 15 5.29 0.92 1.05
CA LEU A 15 4.72 1.25 2.35
C LEU A 15 5.74 1.30 3.50
N MET A 16 7.03 1.09 3.26
CA MET A 16 8.03 0.89 4.33
C MET A 16 8.20 2.08 5.28
N PHE A 17 7.72 3.27 4.90
CA PHE A 17 7.74 4.46 5.74
C PHE A 17 6.60 4.47 6.78
N MET A 18 5.60 3.60 6.64
CA MET A 18 4.49 3.42 7.58
C MET A 18 4.70 2.12 8.38
N PRO A 19 4.37 2.08 9.68
CA PRO A 19 4.41 0.84 10.45
C PRO A 19 3.38 -0.18 9.91
N ILE A 20 3.81 -1.39 9.59
CA ILE A 20 2.91 -2.48 9.19
C ILE A 20 2.10 -2.97 10.39
N ASP A 21 0.80 -3.17 10.19
CA ASP A 21 -0.17 -3.73 11.14
C ASP A 21 -0.38 -5.23 10.89
N LYS A 22 -0.68 -5.60 9.64
CA LYS A 22 -0.88 -6.99 9.23
C LYS A 22 -0.25 -7.25 7.88
N SER A 23 0.34 -8.43 7.71
CA SER A 23 0.75 -8.94 6.41
C SER A 23 0.44 -10.44 6.30
N ASP A 24 -0.21 -10.83 5.21
CA ASP A 24 -0.50 -12.22 4.85
C ASP A 24 -0.16 -12.45 3.37
N PRO A 25 0.99 -13.07 3.05
CA PRO A 25 1.43 -13.32 1.68
C PRO A 25 0.65 -14.45 0.98
N ILE A 26 -0.11 -15.24 1.73
CA ILE A 26 -0.95 -16.30 1.17
C ILE A 26 -2.31 -15.72 0.80
N GLY A 27 -2.92 -14.96 1.72
CA GLY A 27 -4.18 -14.25 1.50
C GLY A 27 -4.07 -12.99 0.64
N GLY A 28 -2.85 -12.46 0.45
CA GLY A 28 -2.60 -11.28 -0.38
C GLY A 28 -2.95 -9.96 0.30
N VAL A 29 -2.85 -9.87 1.63
CA VAL A 29 -3.25 -8.69 2.40
C VAL A 29 -2.04 -8.03 3.04
N ILE A 30 -1.94 -6.70 2.93
CA ILE A 30 -1.01 -5.86 3.69
C ILE A 30 -1.80 -4.68 4.24
N SER A 31 -1.68 -4.39 5.54
CA SER A 31 -2.25 -3.18 6.15
C SER A 31 -1.23 -2.48 7.03
N THR A 32 -1.36 -1.17 7.14
CA THR A 32 -0.54 -0.34 8.04
C THR A 32 -1.28 -0.05 9.35
N ASN A 33 -0.54 0.37 10.37
CA ASN A 33 -1.10 1.13 11.47
C ASN A 33 -1.51 2.52 10.99
N TRP A 34 -2.22 3.25 11.84
CA TRP A 34 -2.40 4.69 11.63
C TRP A 34 -1.04 5.39 11.68
N TYR A 35 -0.75 6.20 10.67
CA TYR A 35 0.49 6.95 10.52
C TYR A 35 0.20 8.44 10.42
N THR A 36 1.01 9.24 11.10
CA THR A 36 0.97 10.70 11.10
C THR A 36 2.34 11.18 10.63
N GLY A 37 2.37 12.00 9.58
CA GLY A 37 3.62 12.51 9.02
C GLY A 37 4.34 13.46 9.99
N PRO A 38 5.66 13.67 9.85
CA PRO A 38 6.43 14.51 10.77
C PRO A 38 5.95 15.97 10.85
N ASP A 39 5.42 16.52 9.76
CA ASP A 39 4.97 17.92 9.68
C ASP A 39 3.45 18.10 9.85
N ILE A 40 2.72 17.01 10.14
CA ILE A 40 1.25 17.01 10.23
C ILE A 40 0.90 16.39 11.57
N SER A 41 0.14 17.08 12.44
CA SER A 41 -0.19 16.55 13.78
C SER A 41 -1.68 16.32 14.02
N ASN A 42 -2.52 16.87 13.14
CA ASN A 42 -3.98 16.82 13.21
C ASN A 42 -4.59 15.84 12.19
N GLU A 43 -3.78 15.03 11.53
CA GLU A 43 -4.25 14.03 10.57
C GLU A 43 -3.45 12.73 10.72
N ARG A 44 -4.13 11.61 10.47
CA ARG A 44 -3.52 10.29 10.36
C ARG A 44 -4.12 9.52 9.20
N THR A 45 -3.31 8.68 8.59
CA THR A 45 -3.73 7.83 7.48
C THR A 45 -3.40 6.37 7.75
N LYS A 46 -4.21 5.47 7.20
CA LYS A 46 -3.97 4.03 7.18
C LYS A 46 -4.13 3.54 5.75
N VAL A 47 -3.28 2.61 5.33
CA VAL A 47 -3.36 2.00 4.01
C VAL A 47 -3.65 0.52 4.15
N PHE A 48 -4.49 0.02 3.25
CA PHE A 48 -4.79 -1.40 3.08
C PHE A 48 -4.57 -1.77 1.61
N ILE A 49 -3.80 -2.82 1.37
CA ILE A 49 -3.52 -3.36 0.05
C ILE A 49 -4.05 -4.77 -0.01
N TYR A 50 -4.79 -5.07 -1.09
CA TYR A 50 -5.21 -6.41 -1.43
C TYR A 50 -4.65 -6.79 -2.81
N ILE A 51 -3.82 -7.83 -2.84
CA ILE A 51 -3.26 -8.39 -4.07
C ILE A 51 -4.21 -9.49 -4.56
N LYS A 52 -4.91 -9.18 -5.66
CA LYS A 52 -6.00 -9.98 -6.24
C LYS A 52 -5.50 -11.08 -7.18
N ASP A 53 -4.34 -10.88 -7.81
CA ASP A 53 -3.83 -11.77 -8.86
C ASP A 53 -2.36 -12.16 -8.63
N ARG A 54 -1.97 -13.29 -9.21
CA ARG A 54 -0.58 -13.77 -9.29
C ARG A 54 0.12 -13.29 -10.56
N ARG A 55 -0.61 -12.72 -11.51
CA ARG A 55 -0.06 -12.11 -12.72
C ARG A 55 0.21 -10.64 -12.47
N LEU A 56 1.30 -10.14 -13.04
CA LEU A 56 1.63 -8.72 -13.01
C LEU A 56 0.83 -7.98 -14.08
N ARG A 57 -0.40 -7.60 -13.73
CA ARG A 57 -1.35 -6.82 -14.55
C ARG A 57 -1.66 -5.47 -13.91
N ALA A 58 -2.31 -4.58 -14.65
CA ALA A 58 -2.70 -3.27 -14.14
C ALA A 58 -3.76 -3.34 -13.03
N ASP A 59 -4.59 -4.37 -13.00
CA ASP A 59 -5.67 -4.59 -12.04
C ASP A 59 -5.34 -5.66 -10.99
N ALA A 60 -4.07 -6.03 -10.86
CA ALA A 60 -3.64 -7.15 -10.03
C ALA A 60 -3.69 -6.88 -8.52
N LEU A 61 -3.91 -5.62 -8.12
CA LEU A 61 -4.05 -5.22 -6.72
C LEU A 61 -5.11 -4.13 -6.57
N GLU A 62 -5.46 -3.85 -5.33
CA GLU A 62 -6.34 -2.77 -4.93
C GLU A 62 -5.77 -2.10 -3.70
N VAL A 63 -5.84 -0.76 -3.65
CA VAL A 63 -5.38 0.04 -2.53
C VAL A 63 -6.55 0.81 -1.96
N SER A 64 -6.81 0.62 -0.68
CA SER A 64 -7.72 1.45 0.12
C SER A 64 -6.90 2.31 1.05
N VAL A 65 -7.21 3.60 1.08
CA VAL A 65 -6.59 4.57 1.98
C VAL A 65 -7.70 5.12 2.87
N PHE A 66 -7.41 5.20 4.15
CA PHE A 66 -8.28 5.76 5.18
C PHE A 66 -7.59 6.97 5.79
N ARG A 67 -8.37 7.99 6.13
CA ARG A 67 -7.88 9.23 6.72
C ARG A 67 -8.77 9.61 7.88
N GLN A 68 -8.14 10.08 8.94
CA GLN A 68 -8.82 10.68 10.08
C GLN A 68 -8.18 12.00 10.44
N ILE A 69 -9.00 12.97 10.83
CA ILE A 69 -8.55 14.25 11.37
C ILE A 69 -8.83 14.31 12.86
N LYS A 70 -7.98 15.04 13.59
CA LYS A 70 -8.13 15.28 15.01
C LYS A 70 -9.13 16.41 15.23
N ALA A 71 -10.22 16.11 15.91
CA ALA A 71 -11.25 17.04 16.35
C ALA A 71 -11.33 17.04 17.90
N ASP A 72 -12.18 17.90 18.47
CA ASP A 72 -12.30 18.07 19.92
C ASP A 72 -12.66 16.75 20.65
N ASN A 73 -13.44 15.89 20.00
CA ASN A 73 -13.86 14.59 20.53
C ASN A 73 -12.98 13.41 20.07
N GLY A 74 -11.76 13.69 19.61
CA GLY A 74 -10.80 12.68 19.15
C GLY A 74 -10.71 12.56 17.64
N TRP A 75 -10.39 11.36 17.15
CA TRP A 75 -10.19 11.12 15.72
C TRP A 75 -11.51 10.88 15.00
N GLN A 76 -11.75 11.60 13.91
CA GLN A 76 -12.95 11.46 13.08
C GLN A 76 -12.55 11.14 11.64
N ASP A 77 -13.31 10.26 10.99
CA ASP A 77 -13.09 9.91 9.58
C ASP A 77 -13.23 11.14 8.68
N ALA A 78 -12.32 11.24 7.72
CA ALA A 78 -12.26 12.34 6.78
C ALA A 78 -12.10 11.81 5.36
N GLU A 79 -12.58 12.59 4.39
CA GLU A 79 -12.44 12.22 2.98
C GLU A 79 -10.97 12.15 2.57
N VAL A 80 -10.68 11.09 1.82
CA VAL A 80 -9.39 10.87 1.17
C VAL A 80 -9.48 11.39 -0.26
N ASN A 81 -8.42 12.03 -0.74
CA ASN A 81 -8.33 12.34 -2.17
C ASN A 81 -8.33 11.01 -2.96
N SER A 82 -9.33 10.84 -3.84
CA SER A 82 -9.49 9.63 -4.66
C SER A 82 -8.26 9.30 -5.54
N GLU A 83 -7.40 10.28 -5.82
CA GLU A 83 -6.16 10.07 -6.56
C GLU A 83 -5.07 9.41 -5.71
N THR A 84 -5.09 9.55 -4.38
CA THR A 84 -4.06 9.02 -3.49
C THR A 84 -3.94 7.50 -3.62
N SER A 85 -5.06 6.78 -3.57
CA SER A 85 -5.06 5.32 -3.74
C SER A 85 -4.49 4.90 -5.10
N LYS A 86 -4.90 5.58 -6.18
CA LYS A 86 -4.42 5.31 -7.55
C LYS A 86 -2.93 5.57 -7.70
N LEU A 87 -2.41 6.62 -7.09
CA LEU A 87 -0.98 6.93 -7.10
C LEU A 87 -0.17 5.84 -6.39
N ILE A 88 -0.64 5.35 -5.24
CA ILE A 88 0.00 4.24 -4.53
C ILE A 88 -0.04 2.96 -5.38
N GLU A 89 -1.19 2.63 -5.96
CA GLU A 89 -1.34 1.47 -6.86
C GLU A 89 -0.36 1.52 -8.03
N ASN A 90 -0.30 2.66 -8.73
CA ASN A 90 0.62 2.85 -9.85
C ASN A 90 2.08 2.76 -9.43
N SER A 91 2.43 3.31 -8.26
CA SER A 91 3.79 3.21 -7.71
C SER A 91 4.20 1.76 -7.45
N ILE A 92 3.30 0.95 -6.84
CA ILE A 92 3.52 -0.47 -6.60
C ILE A 92 3.68 -1.24 -7.92
N LEU A 93 2.79 -1.02 -8.88
CA LEU A 93 2.84 -1.69 -10.18
C LEU A 93 4.11 -1.35 -10.96
N THR A 94 4.56 -0.09 -10.88
CA THR A 94 5.79 0.37 -11.53
C THR A 94 7.00 -0.31 -10.91
N LYS A 95 7.13 -0.24 -9.58
CA LYS A 95 8.23 -0.89 -8.85
C LYS A 95 8.24 -2.42 -9.03
N ALA A 96 7.08 -3.06 -9.08
CA ALA A 96 6.99 -4.50 -9.36
C ALA A 96 7.51 -4.87 -10.75
N ARG A 97 7.27 -4.03 -11.76
CA ARG A 97 7.83 -4.23 -13.11
C ARG A 97 9.34 -4.04 -13.10
N GLU A 98 9.85 -3.01 -12.42
CA GLU A 98 11.30 -2.78 -12.26
C GLU A 98 11.99 -3.98 -11.61
N LEU A 99 11.44 -4.48 -10.49
CA LEU A 99 11.97 -5.66 -9.80
C LEU A 99 12.00 -6.89 -10.71
N ARG A 100 10.96 -7.08 -11.54
CA ARG A 100 10.90 -8.19 -12.49
C ARG A 100 11.94 -8.07 -13.60
N LEU A 101 12.16 -6.86 -14.12
CA LEU A 101 13.17 -6.61 -15.14
C LEU A 101 14.58 -6.79 -14.57
N GLY A 102 14.85 -6.26 -13.37
CA GLY A 102 16.13 -6.41 -12.68
C GLY A 102 16.46 -7.87 -12.38
N SER A 103 15.47 -8.68 -11.95
CA SER A 103 15.68 -10.12 -11.73
C SER A 103 16.12 -10.84 -13.01
N LYS A 104 15.52 -10.53 -14.16
CA LYS A 104 15.87 -11.15 -15.44
C LYS A 104 17.25 -10.75 -15.97
N ALA A 105 17.76 -9.59 -15.57
CA ALA A 105 19.07 -9.10 -15.99
C ALA A 105 20.23 -9.74 -15.21
N LEU A 106 19.92 -10.43 -14.10
CA LEU A 106 20.88 -11.11 -13.24
C LEU A 106 20.97 -12.62 -13.54
N ASP A 107 20.11 -13.14 -14.41
CA ASP A 107 20.08 -14.52 -14.91
C ASP A 107 20.92 -14.64 -16.19
#